data_AF-A0A1F6W7K7-F1
#
_entry.id   AF-A0A1F6W7K7-F1
#
_cell.length_a   1.000
_cell.length_b   1.000
_cell.length_c   1.000
_cell.angle_alpha   90.00
_cell.angle_beta   90.00
_cell.angle_gamma   90.00
#
_symmetry.space_group_name_H-M   'P 1'
#
loop_
_entity.id
_entity.type
_entity.pdbx_description
1 polymer ?
#
loop_
_entity_poly.entity_id
_entity_poly.type
_entity_poly.pdbx_seq_one_letter_code
_entity_poly.pdbx_strand_id
1 'polypeptide(L)'
;MATPAPASAPITTTQPAPGWAWATLVILLLVLAIVGGVRSCNAARTEQEAARAEQAAPRSVPMIEALLLERECWTPCDANIAWPFKIRTEGRPLRIKFQGVAGWTDYPGEGDFRAPSNMQSGETQFVSPDEENLHVRVQVYRKVMVPAPGP
;
A
#
# COMPACT_ATOMS: atom_id res chain seq x y z
N MET A 1 -87.08 -2.28 -76.52
CA MET A 1 -85.90 -3.18 -76.40
C MET A 1 -84.69 -2.34 -76.05
N ALA A 2 -83.81 -2.92 -75.22
CA ALA A 2 -82.47 -2.48 -74.81
C ALA A 2 -82.38 -1.39 -73.72
N THR A 3 -81.52 -1.41 -72.69
CA THR A 3 -80.72 -2.38 -71.89
C THR A 3 -80.22 -1.54 -70.69
N PRO A 4 -80.12 -2.02 -69.44
CA PRO A 4 -79.63 -1.19 -68.33
C PRO A 4 -78.08 -1.13 -68.30
N ALA A 5 -77.51 0.02 -67.94
CA ALA A 5 -76.07 0.22 -67.78
C ALA A 5 -75.62 0.08 -66.30
N PRO A 6 -74.34 -0.29 -66.04
CA PRO A 6 -73.94 -1.12 -64.90
C PRO A 6 -73.55 -0.36 -63.63
N ALA A 7 -73.59 -1.08 -62.52
CA ALA A 7 -73.15 -0.67 -61.18
C ALA A 7 -71.62 -0.52 -61.11
N SER A 8 -71.16 0.57 -60.49
CA SER A 8 -69.74 0.84 -60.23
C SER A 8 -69.36 0.46 -58.81
N ALA A 9 -68.32 -0.37 -58.66
CA ALA A 9 -67.72 -0.77 -57.39
C ALA A 9 -66.91 0.38 -56.73
N PRO A 10 -66.81 0.44 -55.39
CA PRO A 10 -66.00 1.45 -54.71
C PRO A 10 -64.51 1.09 -54.76
N ILE A 11 -63.69 2.06 -55.16
CA ILE A 11 -62.23 2.00 -55.15
C ILE A 11 -61.75 2.33 -53.73
N THR A 12 -61.05 1.40 -53.06
CA THR A 12 -60.40 1.65 -51.77
C THR A 12 -59.15 2.51 -52.00
N THR A 13 -59.24 3.80 -51.66
CA THR A 13 -58.11 4.73 -51.69
C THR A 13 -57.28 4.56 -50.42
N THR A 14 -56.10 3.95 -50.52
CA THR A 14 -55.10 3.95 -49.45
C THR A 14 -54.56 5.36 -49.29
N GLN A 15 -54.96 6.04 -48.21
CA GLN A 15 -54.59 7.42 -47.93
C GLN A 15 -53.08 7.51 -47.58
N PRO A 16 -52.28 8.35 -48.26
CA PRO A 16 -50.88 8.53 -47.93
C PRO A 16 -50.75 9.16 -46.55
N ALA A 17 -49.85 8.60 -45.73
CA ALA A 17 -49.62 9.07 -44.37
C ALA A 17 -49.30 10.58 -44.37
N PRO A 18 -49.94 11.36 -43.49
CA PRO A 18 -49.80 12.81 -43.48
C PRO A 18 -48.36 13.21 -43.12
N GLY A 19 -47.80 14.21 -43.82
CA GLY A 19 -46.37 14.58 -43.75
C GLY A 19 -45.81 14.88 -42.36
N TRP A 20 -46.67 15.15 -41.36
CA TRP A 20 -46.24 15.32 -39.96
C TRP A 20 -45.72 14.02 -39.32
N ALA A 21 -46.19 12.85 -39.78
CA ALA A 21 -45.74 11.55 -39.28
C ALA A 21 -44.26 11.29 -39.61
N TRP A 22 -43.82 11.73 -40.79
CA TRP A 22 -42.42 11.66 -41.20
C TRP A 22 -41.54 12.61 -40.37
N ALA A 23 -42.01 13.82 -40.10
CA ALA A 23 -41.30 14.77 -39.24
C ALA A 23 -41.11 14.22 -37.82
N THR A 24 -42.14 13.59 -37.24
CA THR A 24 -42.02 12.96 -35.91
C THR A 24 -41.02 11.79 -35.89
N LEU A 25 -40.97 11.00 -36.95
CA LEU A 25 -40.05 9.86 -37.06
C LEU A 25 -38.60 10.33 -37.17
N VAL A 26 -38.34 11.38 -37.95
CA VAL A 26 -36.99 11.98 -38.06
C VAL A 26 -36.53 12.56 -36.73
N ILE A 27 -37.41 13.28 -36.01
CA ILE A 27 -37.09 13.82 -34.69
C ILE A 27 -36.77 12.70 -33.70
N LEU A 28 -37.55 11.62 -33.71
CA LEU A 28 -37.35 10.49 -32.79
C LEU A 28 -36.03 9.75 -33.07
N LEU A 29 -35.65 9.59 -34.34
CA LEU A 29 -34.34 9.03 -34.71
C LEU A 29 -33.18 9.94 -34.29
N LEU A 30 -33.32 11.25 -34.42
CA LEU A 30 -32.32 12.22 -33.97
C LEU A 30 -32.11 12.15 -32.45
N VAL A 31 -33.20 12.06 -31.68
CA VAL A 31 -33.13 11.91 -30.22
C VAL A 31 -32.44 10.60 -29.84
N LEU A 32 -32.77 9.48 -30.49
CA LEU A 32 -32.12 8.20 -30.23
C LEU A 32 -30.62 8.22 -30.55
N ALA A 33 -30.21 8.88 -31.63
CA ALA A 33 -28.80 9.04 -31.98
C ALA A 33 -28.04 9.87 -30.94
N ILE A 34 -28.64 10.96 -30.44
CA ILE A 34 -28.04 11.80 -29.39
C ILE A 34 -27.92 11.02 -28.08
N VAL A 35 -28.97 10.31 -27.65
CA VAL A 35 -28.96 9.53 -26.40
C VAL A 35 -27.96 8.37 -26.49
N GLY A 36 -27.87 7.70 -27.63
CA GLY A 36 -26.87 6.66 -27.90
C GLY A 36 -25.44 7.20 -27.84
N GLY A 37 -25.18 8.34 -28.49
CA GLY A 37 -23.88 9.00 -28.47
C GLY A 37 -23.46 9.45 -27.08
N VAL A 38 -24.37 10.06 -26.30
CA VAL A 38 -24.10 10.51 -24.93
C VAL A 38 -23.80 9.33 -24.00
N ARG A 39 -24.54 8.22 -24.10
CA ARG A 39 -24.27 7.01 -23.31
C ARG A 39 -22.90 6.40 -23.65
N SER A 40 -22.53 6.36 -24.93
CA SER A 40 -21.22 5.85 -25.36
C SER A 40 -20.05 6.70 -24.87
N CYS A 41 -20.19 8.03 -24.91
CA CYS A 41 -19.16 8.95 -24.39
C CYS A 41 -18.99 8.84 -22.88
N ASN A 42 -20.10 8.67 -22.13
CA ASN A 42 -20.03 8.48 -20.68
C ASN A 42 -19.36 7.15 -20.32
N ALA A 43 -19.68 6.05 -21.02
CA ALA A 43 -19.04 4.76 -20.77
C ALA A 43 -17.51 4.82 -20.96
N ALA A 44 -17.04 5.40 -22.06
CA ALA A 44 -15.61 5.53 -22.35
C ALA A 44 -14.86 6.38 -21.30
N ARG A 45 -15.49 7.44 -20.78
CA ARG A 45 -14.90 8.23 -19.67
C ARG A 45 -14.78 7.43 -18.39
N THR A 46 -15.80 6.65 -18.06
CA THR A 46 -15.82 5.83 -16.83
C THR A 46 -14.74 4.75 -16.86
N GLU A 47 -14.50 4.13 -18.02
CA GLU A 47 -13.42 3.15 -18.20
C GLU A 47 -12.03 3.78 -18.08
N GLN A 48 -11.82 4.98 -18.62
CA GLN A 48 -10.57 5.73 -18.46
C GLN A 48 -10.32 6.15 -17.01
N GLU A 49 -11.37 6.57 -16.29
CA GLU A 49 -11.27 6.96 -14.89
C GLU A 49 -10.99 5.75 -13.98
N ALA A 50 -11.61 4.59 -14.26
CA ALA A 50 -11.33 3.33 -13.55
C ALA A 50 -9.89 2.85 -13.80
N ALA A 51 -9.42 2.88 -15.06
CA ALA A 51 -8.05 2.51 -15.39
C ALA A 51 -7.01 3.44 -14.73
N ARG A 52 -7.31 4.74 -14.62
CA ARG A 52 -6.46 5.71 -13.92
C ARG A 52 -6.48 5.52 -12.41
N ALA A 53 -7.63 5.17 -11.83
CA ALA A 53 -7.76 4.89 -10.41
C ALA A 53 -6.98 3.62 -10.00
N GLU A 54 -6.97 2.60 -10.85
CA GLU A 54 -6.21 1.37 -10.62
C GLU A 54 -4.70 1.58 -10.71
N GLN A 55 -4.24 2.45 -11.62
CA GLN A 55 -2.82 2.85 -11.69
C GLN A 55 -2.38 3.79 -10.56
N ALA A 56 -3.33 4.48 -9.92
CA ALA A 56 -3.08 5.34 -8.77
C ALA A 56 -3.12 4.60 -7.42
N ALA A 57 -3.37 3.28 -7.42
CA ALA A 57 -3.28 2.48 -6.21
C ALA A 57 -1.85 2.55 -5.65
N PRO A 58 -1.66 3.04 -4.40
CA PRO A 58 -0.33 3.16 -3.83
C PRO A 58 0.28 1.76 -3.72
N ARG A 59 1.37 1.53 -4.45
CA ARG A 59 2.19 0.33 -4.27
C ARG A 59 2.71 0.35 -2.83
N SER A 60 2.13 -0.47 -1.96
CA SER A 60 2.59 -0.62 -0.59
C SER A 60 3.96 -1.25 -0.61
N VAL A 61 5.01 -0.47 -0.34
CA VAL A 61 6.37 -1.01 -0.23
C VAL A 61 6.45 -1.76 1.10
N PRO A 62 6.79 -3.07 1.10
CA PRO A 62 6.91 -3.81 2.35
C PRO A 62 8.05 -3.22 3.19
N MET A 63 7.80 -3.01 4.49
CA MET A 63 8.81 -2.51 5.43
C MET A 63 9.50 -3.69 6.11
N ILE A 64 10.83 -3.68 6.16
CA ILE A 64 11.66 -4.71 6.80
C ILE A 64 12.47 -4.12 7.98
N GLU A 65 12.81 -4.96 8.96
CA GLU A 65 13.72 -4.59 10.05
C GLU A 65 15.17 -4.60 9.52
N ALA A 66 15.82 -3.44 9.54
CA ALA A 66 17.25 -3.30 9.28
C ALA A 66 17.99 -2.92 10.57
N LEU A 67 19.26 -3.32 10.65
CA LEU A 67 20.15 -3.02 11.78
C LEU A 67 21.12 -1.91 11.38
N LEU A 68 20.99 -0.74 11.99
CA LEU A 68 21.91 0.38 11.81
C LEU A 68 22.93 0.38 12.94
N LEU A 69 24.22 0.34 12.64
CA LEU A 69 25.28 0.44 13.66
C LEU A 69 25.31 1.87 14.21
N GLU A 70 24.94 2.04 15.48
CA GLU A 70 24.95 3.34 16.16
C GLU A 70 26.26 3.57 16.93
N ARG A 71 26.81 2.50 17.54
CA ARG A 71 28.05 2.61 18.30
C ARG A 71 28.86 1.32 18.24
N GLU A 72 30.17 1.48 18.14
CA GLU A 72 31.16 0.41 18.28
C GLU A 72 32.20 0.86 19.31
N CYS A 73 32.42 0.06 20.35
CA CYS A 73 33.41 0.34 21.40
C CYS A 73 34.04 -0.93 21.97
N TRP A 74 35.09 -0.76 22.77
CA TRP A 74 35.75 -1.84 23.51
C TRP A 74 35.47 -1.66 25.00
N THR A 75 35.15 -2.74 25.72
CA THR A 75 34.89 -2.68 27.16
C THR A 75 36.14 -2.31 27.96
N PRO A 76 36.00 -1.59 29.09
CA PRO A 76 34.77 -0.98 29.61
C PRO A 76 34.35 0.26 28.79
N CYS A 77 33.09 0.32 28.39
CA CYS A 77 32.54 1.49 27.67
C CYS A 77 31.07 1.73 28.03
N ASP A 78 30.56 2.91 27.69
CA ASP A 78 29.17 3.31 27.78
C ASP A 78 28.51 3.41 26.39
N ALA A 79 27.17 3.37 26.33
CA ALA A 79 26.39 3.89 25.23
C ALA A 79 25.02 4.36 25.70
N ASN A 80 24.49 5.41 25.09
CA ASN A 80 23.10 5.79 25.28
C ASN A 80 22.21 4.87 24.43
N ILE A 81 21.31 4.13 25.08
CA ILE A 81 20.32 3.27 24.42
C ILE A 81 18.94 3.81 24.76
N ALA A 82 18.30 4.47 23.79
CA ALA A 82 16.94 5.01 23.95
C ALA A 82 15.93 4.48 22.90
N TRP A 83 16.27 3.39 22.22
CA TRP A 83 15.54 2.84 21.06
C TRP A 83 15.64 1.31 21.04
N PRO A 84 14.76 0.61 20.26
CA PRO A 84 14.91 -0.82 20.03
C PRO A 84 16.28 -1.14 19.43
N PHE A 85 16.98 -2.11 20.02
CA PHE A 85 18.39 -2.33 19.73
C PHE A 85 18.75 -3.83 19.65
N LYS A 86 19.95 -4.10 19.13
CA LYS A 86 20.61 -5.40 19.15
C LYS A 86 22.10 -5.20 19.46
N ILE A 87 22.63 -5.96 20.39
CA ILE A 87 24.06 -5.93 20.75
C ILE A 87 24.73 -7.16 20.12
N ARG A 88 25.95 -6.98 19.61
CA ARG A 88 26.83 -8.07 19.17
C ARG A 88 28.20 -7.95 19.84
N THR A 89 28.73 -9.09 20.27
CA THR A 89 30.01 -9.19 20.98
C THR A 89 30.89 -10.32 20.47
N GLU A 90 30.69 -10.76 19.21
CA GLU A 90 31.48 -11.84 18.59
C GLU A 90 31.58 -13.13 19.42
N GLY A 91 30.49 -13.50 20.10
CA GLY A 91 30.46 -14.70 20.93
C GLY A 91 31.14 -14.54 22.30
N ARG A 92 31.60 -13.34 22.66
CA ARG A 92 32.24 -13.08 23.96
C ARG A 92 31.20 -12.64 24.99
N PRO A 93 31.25 -13.18 26.22
CA PRO A 93 30.30 -12.84 27.26
C PRO A 93 30.41 -11.35 27.62
N LEU A 94 29.29 -10.76 28.04
CA LEU A 94 29.21 -9.34 28.34
C LEU A 94 28.31 -9.10 29.55
N ARG A 95 28.74 -8.20 30.42
CA ARG A 95 27.99 -7.75 31.58
C ARG A 95 27.54 -6.31 31.35
N ILE A 96 26.24 -6.07 31.48
CA ILE A 96 25.61 -4.81 31.09
C ILE A 96 24.84 -4.21 32.26
N LYS A 97 25.03 -2.92 32.51
CA LYS A 97 24.20 -2.15 33.45
C LYS A 97 23.30 -1.22 32.64
N PHE A 98 22.03 -1.60 32.54
CA PHE A 98 21.01 -0.80 31.89
C PHE A 98 20.47 0.27 32.83
N GLN A 99 20.07 1.41 32.27
CA GLN A 99 19.33 2.42 33.02
C GLN A 99 17.99 1.86 33.51
N GLY A 100 17.65 2.12 34.77
CA GLY A 100 16.42 1.63 35.41
C GLY A 100 16.46 0.17 35.91
N VAL A 101 17.54 -0.57 35.61
CA VAL A 101 17.74 -1.93 36.13
C VAL A 101 18.64 -1.87 37.36
N ALA A 102 18.18 -2.46 38.47
CA ALA A 102 18.84 -2.33 39.78
C ALA A 102 20.26 -2.95 39.85
N GLY A 103 20.61 -3.83 38.92
CA GLY A 103 21.88 -4.56 38.92
C GLY A 103 22.44 -4.78 37.52
N TRP A 104 23.60 -5.43 37.51
CA TRP A 104 24.24 -5.90 36.29
C TRP A 104 23.49 -7.11 35.73
N THR A 105 23.41 -7.20 34.41
CA THR A 105 22.84 -8.34 33.68
C THR A 105 23.95 -9.00 32.88
N ASP A 106 24.13 -10.32 33.08
CA ASP A 106 25.13 -11.11 32.37
C ASP A 106 24.54 -11.76 31.12
N TYR A 107 25.27 -11.66 30.02
CA TYR A 107 24.93 -12.26 28.73
C TYR A 107 26.04 -13.20 28.27
N PRO A 108 25.69 -14.39 27.74
CA PRO A 108 26.67 -15.42 27.37
C PRO A 108 27.46 -15.13 26.08
N GLY A 109 27.29 -13.96 25.45
CA GLY A 109 28.00 -13.57 24.23
C GLY A 109 27.42 -14.12 22.93
N GLU A 110 26.79 -15.29 23.02
CA GLU A 110 26.02 -15.92 21.95
C GLU A 110 24.51 -15.84 22.21
N GLY A 111 23.73 -15.79 21.13
CA GLY A 111 22.27 -15.72 21.19
C GLY A 111 21.69 -14.31 21.08
N ASP A 112 20.37 -14.19 21.27
CA ASP A 112 19.69 -12.91 21.21
C ASP A 112 19.74 -12.20 22.57
N PHE A 113 20.48 -11.10 22.62
CA PHE A 113 20.51 -10.19 23.75
C PHE A 113 19.15 -9.51 23.89
N ARG A 114 18.35 -9.96 24.86
CA ARG A 114 17.06 -9.35 25.18
C ARG A 114 17.24 -8.37 26.33
N ALA A 115 16.81 -7.13 26.10
CA ALA A 115 16.74 -6.14 27.17
C ALA A 115 15.83 -6.63 28.31
N PRO A 116 16.20 -6.37 29.59
CA PRO A 116 15.30 -6.58 30.72
C PRO A 116 14.01 -5.76 30.56
N SER A 117 12.86 -6.30 30.99
CA SER A 117 11.55 -5.66 30.81
C SER A 117 11.39 -4.32 31.55
N ASN A 118 12.20 -4.10 32.58
CA ASN A 118 12.24 -2.88 33.39
C ASN A 118 13.31 -1.87 32.94
N MET A 119 13.99 -2.13 31.81
CA MET A 119 14.96 -1.19 31.24
C MET A 119 14.27 0.13 30.85
N GLN A 120 14.93 1.23 31.20
CA GLN A 120 14.58 2.57 30.74
C GLN A 120 15.58 3.05 29.68
N SER A 121 15.15 4.02 28.88
CA SER A 121 16.02 4.68 27.91
C SER A 121 17.13 5.48 28.61
N GLY A 122 18.36 5.30 28.13
CA GLY A 122 19.48 6.19 28.39
C GLY A 122 20.81 5.45 28.59
N GLU A 123 21.67 5.94 29.48
CA GLU A 123 23.07 5.51 29.56
C GLU A 123 23.19 4.07 30.07
N THR A 124 23.85 3.24 29.27
CA THR A 124 24.07 1.82 29.52
C THR A 124 25.57 1.56 29.55
N GLN A 125 26.04 0.83 30.57
CA GLN A 125 27.46 0.50 30.72
C GLN A 125 27.72 -0.95 30.33
N PHE A 126 28.83 -1.19 29.64
CA PHE A 126 29.26 -2.51 29.18
C PHE A 126 30.63 -2.83 29.76
N VAL A 127 30.74 -4.00 30.38
CA VAL A 127 31.99 -4.53 30.92
C VAL A 127 32.12 -6.00 30.56
N SER A 128 33.34 -6.49 30.40
CA SER A 128 33.57 -7.93 30.29
C SER A 128 33.42 -8.58 31.68
N PRO A 129 32.69 -9.69 31.81
CA PRO A 129 32.69 -10.49 33.04
C PRO A 129 33.92 -11.41 33.13
N ASP A 130 34.71 -11.54 32.06
CA ASP A 130 35.90 -12.39 31.97
C ASP A 130 37.15 -11.60 32.41
N GLU A 131 37.80 -12.07 33.48
CA GLU A 131 39.03 -11.47 34.01
C GLU A 131 40.23 -11.64 33.08
N GLU A 132 40.25 -12.69 32.26
CA GLU A 132 41.32 -12.94 31.29
C GLU A 132 41.17 -12.06 30.05
N ASN A 133 39.94 -11.60 29.76
CA ASN A 133 39.63 -10.81 28.57
C ASN A 133 38.75 -9.62 28.90
N LEU A 134 39.38 -8.57 29.44
CA LEU A 134 38.72 -7.34 29.85
C LEU A 134 38.22 -6.48 28.67
N HIS A 135 38.78 -6.68 27.47
CA HIS A 135 38.49 -5.89 26.27
C HIS A 135 37.69 -6.72 25.26
N VAL A 136 36.38 -6.59 25.32
CA VAL A 136 35.43 -7.19 24.38
C VAL A 136 34.91 -6.10 23.44
N ARG A 137 34.88 -6.38 22.14
CA ARG A 137 34.25 -5.49 21.16
C ARG A 137 32.75 -5.54 21.32
N VAL A 138 32.13 -4.39 21.47
CA VAL A 138 30.68 -4.22 21.61
C VAL A 138 30.17 -3.39 20.44
N GLN A 139 29.28 -3.99 19.66
CA GLN A 139 28.57 -3.32 18.56
C GLN A 139 27.09 -3.17 18.92
N VAL A 140 26.62 -1.94 19.02
CA VAL A 140 25.24 -1.59 19.34
C VAL A 140 24.53 -1.15 18.07
N TYR A 141 23.55 -1.95 17.66
CA TYR A 141 22.72 -1.67 16.50
C TYR A 141 21.35 -1.15 16.93
N ARG A 142 20.86 -0.13 16.24
CA ARG A 142 19.45 0.27 16.29
C ARG A 142 18.64 -0.54 15.28
N LYS A 143 17.48 -1.01 15.71
CA LYS A 143 16.48 -1.62 14.83
C LYS A 143 15.65 -0.52 14.19
N VAL A 144 15.69 -0.41 12.86
CA VAL A 144 14.93 0.56 12.08
C VAL A 144 14.06 -0.15 11.06
N MET A 145 12.88 0.39 10.78
CA MET A 145 12.02 -0.10 9.70
C MET A 145 12.36 0.65 8.42
N VAL A 146 12.84 -0.06 7.41
CA VAL A 146 13.18 0.51 6.10
C VAL A 146 12.35 -0.15 5.00
N PRO A 147 12.06 0.55 3.89
CA PRO A 147 11.45 -0.07 2.73
C PRO A 147 12.34 -1.21 2.22
N ALA A 148 11.76 -2.36 1.87
CA ALA A 148 12.51 -3.47 1.31
C ALA A 148 13.24 -3.02 0.05
N PRO A 149 14.52 -3.44 -0.15
CA PRO A 149 15.22 -3.17 -1.40
C PRO A 149 14.40 -3.75 -2.55
N GLY A 150 14.20 -2.92 -3.59
CA GLY A 150 13.56 -3.37 -4.82
C GLY A 150 14.36 -4.51 -5.48
N PRO A 151 13.70 -5.35 -6.29
CA PRO A 151 14.38 -6.37 -7.09
C PRO A 151 15.39 -5.77 -8.08
#